data_AF-M1VHX1-F1
#
_entry.id   AF-M1VHX1-F1
#
_cell.length_a   1.000
_cell.length_b   1.000
_cell.length_c   1.000
_cell.angle_alpha   90.00
_cell.angle_beta   90.00
_cell.angle_gamma   90.00
#
_symmetry.space_group_name_H-M   'P 1'
#
loop_
_entity.id
_entity.type
_entity.pdbx_description
1 polymer ?
#
loop_
_entity_poly.entity_id
_entity_poly.type
_entity_poly.pdbx_seq_one_letter_code
_entity_poly.pdbx_strand_id
1 'polypeptide(L)'
;MAPALSVVAVWRAVEFLLRLNYQRFEGALSERYACLEAAASVIEIRTVALRSLDGSYAKTSSEVSPRAPERTRLLQVRIFEHAARSMQQRLRTGDRARDTLGVVLLVHGLSPSGNRDARMEAVARALASLGFTAVIPDFVEFRECRMGQQTLDEIAWAVVAVAKAFHQESISLFAACVAAGYTLCAVLGSGEHIRQRVRTIMCIGPYAEVEAMVWCAMSSDSADDYGRNAIFYNFLQYSSLISEIEHAGNAANGHGWMSQLLHALRLALEDSHFLRGSTEAAMLPKYFKELRDRVPHSFDTANDASEDASSTRTSHVQRVFERFQLDKEFRELHTKAMLSHPAVQKLIASCQPIRVVSREPIDFPILLLHGECDNIVPCRESRRLFCAMMHNKLCTVKPLIEITSLLNHGDRQRLNWFTDTPQIIRLIRLFAQFFTWAAQPRISVPQSHSSSAKNRTESRLLQPRIIRSR
;
A
#
# COMPACT_ATOMS: atom_id res chain seq x y z
N MET A 1 -12.79 1.81 -30.21
CA MET A 1 -13.92 0.97 -29.73
C MET A 1 -13.62 0.61 -28.28
N ALA A 2 -14.46 0.99 -27.32
CA ALA A 2 -14.29 0.52 -25.94
C ALA A 2 -14.39 -1.02 -25.95
N PRO A 3 -13.46 -1.76 -25.32
CA PRO A 3 -13.58 -3.20 -25.27
C PRO A 3 -14.91 -3.52 -24.58
N ALA A 4 -15.78 -4.25 -25.26
CA ALA A 4 -16.99 -4.76 -24.63
C ALA A 4 -16.54 -5.54 -23.39
N LEU A 5 -16.81 -4.99 -22.21
CA LEU A 5 -16.50 -5.65 -20.95
C LEU A 5 -17.14 -7.03 -21.01
N SER A 6 -16.34 -8.09 -20.87
CA SER A 6 -16.90 -9.43 -20.92
C SER A 6 -17.97 -9.56 -19.82
N VAL A 7 -19.10 -10.19 -20.14
CA VAL A 7 -20.19 -10.44 -19.18
C VAL A 7 -19.63 -11.08 -17.89
N VAL A 8 -18.64 -11.96 -18.05
CA VAL A 8 -17.90 -12.59 -16.94
C VAL A 8 -17.20 -11.55 -16.06
N ALA A 9 -16.52 -10.56 -16.64
CA ALA A 9 -15.82 -9.53 -15.88
C ALA A 9 -16.79 -8.60 -15.13
N VAL A 10 -17.91 -8.23 -15.75
CA VAL A 10 -18.98 -7.46 -15.09
C VAL A 10 -19.54 -8.23 -13.91
N TRP A 11 -19.85 -9.52 -14.10
CA TRP A 11 -20.33 -10.37 -13.02
C TRP A 11 -19.32 -10.48 -11.86
N ARG A 12 -18.03 -10.67 -12.16
CA ARG A 12 -16.98 -10.70 -11.14
C ARG A 12 -16.85 -9.39 -10.38
N ALA A 13 -17.05 -8.25 -11.03
CA ALA A 13 -17.06 -6.94 -10.38
C ALA A 13 -18.26 -6.74 -9.46
N VAL A 14 -19.44 -7.19 -9.88
CA VAL A 14 -20.63 -7.24 -9.01
C VAL A 14 -20.34 -8.13 -7.79
N GLU A 15 -19.85 -9.35 -8.00
CA GLU A 15 -19.51 -10.28 -6.92
C GLU A 15 -18.46 -9.69 -5.96
N PHE A 16 -17.43 -9.03 -6.51
CA PHE A 16 -16.41 -8.34 -5.72
C PHE A 16 -17.01 -7.27 -4.81
N LEU A 17 -17.84 -6.38 -5.34
CA LEU A 17 -18.46 -5.30 -4.56
C LEU A 17 -19.44 -5.83 -3.52
N LEU A 18 -20.16 -6.91 -3.83
CA LEU A 18 -21.05 -7.57 -2.87
C LEU A 18 -20.25 -8.18 -1.70
N ARG A 19 -19.12 -8.85 -1.99
CA ARG A 19 -18.25 -9.44 -0.95
C ARG A 19 -17.59 -8.38 -0.06
N LEU A 20 -17.22 -7.22 -0.61
CA LEU A 20 -16.69 -6.12 0.19
C LEU A 20 -17.74 -5.51 1.13
N ASN A 21 -19.02 -5.50 0.74
CA ASN A 21 -20.12 -4.88 1.51
C ASN A 21 -20.93 -5.87 2.37
N TYR A 22 -20.57 -7.16 2.39
CA TYR A 22 -21.35 -8.25 2.97
C TYR A 22 -21.69 -8.07 4.46
N GLN A 23 -20.90 -7.33 5.25
CA GLN A 23 -21.19 -7.09 6.68
C GLN A 23 -22.48 -6.31 6.97
N ARG A 24 -23.23 -5.86 5.96
CA ARG A 24 -24.43 -5.02 6.13
C ARG A 24 -25.72 -5.63 5.56
N PHE A 25 -25.65 -6.77 4.87
CA PHE A 25 -26.82 -7.43 4.28
C PHE A 25 -27.42 -8.48 5.23
N GLU A 26 -27.96 -8.03 6.36
CA GLU A 26 -28.67 -8.90 7.33
C GLU A 26 -30.15 -9.15 6.98
N GLY A 27 -30.65 -8.71 5.82
CA GLY A 27 -32.06 -8.89 5.46
C GLY A 27 -32.28 -9.33 4.03
N ALA A 28 -32.92 -10.49 3.85
CA ALA A 28 -33.51 -11.03 2.61
C ALA A 28 -32.59 -11.65 1.53
N LEU A 29 -31.26 -11.50 1.59
CA LEU A 29 -30.32 -12.22 0.70
C LEU A 29 -29.51 -13.33 1.41
N SER A 30 -29.66 -13.49 2.73
CA SER A 30 -28.83 -14.39 3.55
C SER A 30 -28.97 -15.87 3.16
N GLU A 31 -30.16 -16.37 2.82
CA GLU A 31 -30.34 -17.81 2.52
C GLU A 31 -29.73 -18.25 1.19
N ARG A 32 -29.74 -17.40 0.15
CA ARG A 32 -29.08 -17.72 -1.13
C ARG A 32 -27.56 -17.56 -1.08
N TYR A 33 -27.04 -16.73 -0.16
CA TYR A 33 -25.60 -16.49 0.03
C TYR A 33 -24.97 -17.31 1.15
N ALA A 34 -25.74 -17.92 2.06
CA ALA A 34 -25.23 -18.92 3.00
C ALA A 34 -24.62 -20.14 2.28
N CYS A 35 -25.14 -20.46 1.09
CA CYS A 35 -24.54 -21.47 0.20
C CYS A 35 -23.19 -21.00 -0.40
N LEU A 36 -22.98 -19.68 -0.56
CA LEU A 36 -21.71 -19.08 -0.94
C LEU A 36 -20.72 -18.99 0.24
N GLU A 37 -21.18 -18.89 1.49
CA GLU A 37 -20.33 -19.10 2.68
C GLU A 37 -19.83 -20.54 2.78
N ALA A 38 -20.70 -21.52 2.50
CA ALA A 38 -20.29 -22.92 2.40
C ALA A 38 -19.21 -23.13 1.31
N ALA A 39 -19.18 -22.30 0.25
CA ALA A 39 -18.11 -22.29 -0.75
C ALA A 39 -16.90 -21.41 -0.38
N ALA A 40 -17.10 -20.31 0.35
CA ALA A 40 -16.03 -19.43 0.87
C ALA A 40 -15.28 -20.04 2.07
N SER A 41 -15.82 -21.10 2.67
CA SER A 41 -15.15 -21.97 3.65
C SER A 41 -13.91 -22.70 3.09
N VAL A 42 -13.64 -22.51 1.80
CA VAL A 42 -12.61 -23.21 1.04
C VAL A 42 -11.60 -22.18 0.50
N ILE A 43 -11.03 -21.34 1.36
CA ILE A 43 -9.86 -20.50 1.02
C ILE A 43 -8.66 -21.01 1.80
N GLU A 44 -7.62 -21.49 1.10
CA GLU A 44 -6.36 -21.86 1.73
C GLU A 44 -5.51 -20.60 1.94
N ILE A 45 -5.07 -20.39 3.18
CA ILE A 45 -4.14 -19.32 3.53
C ILE A 45 -2.81 -19.95 3.89
N ARG A 46 -1.77 -19.63 3.12
CA ARG A 46 -0.40 -20.07 3.41
C ARG A 46 0.50 -18.90 3.70
N THR A 47 1.35 -19.04 4.71
CA THR A 47 2.50 -18.16 4.91
C THR A 47 3.75 -18.87 4.44
N VAL A 48 4.44 -18.29 3.46
CA VAL A 48 5.70 -18.85 2.94
C VAL A 48 6.75 -17.77 2.86
N ALA A 49 8.02 -18.17 3.01
CA ALA A 49 9.15 -17.30 2.75
C ALA A 49 9.64 -17.53 1.31
N LEU A 50 9.55 -16.51 0.46
CA LEU A 50 10.17 -16.55 -0.86
C LEU A 50 11.65 -16.21 -0.69
N ARG A 51 12.51 -17.12 -1.13
CA ARG A 51 13.97 -16.92 -1.17
C ARG A 51 14.37 -16.50 -2.56
N SER A 52 15.19 -15.45 -2.61
CA SER A 52 16.01 -15.21 -3.79
C SER A 52 17.46 -15.59 -3.53
N LEU A 53 18.03 -16.31 -4.49
CA LEU A 53 19.47 -16.46 -4.65
C LEU A 53 19.86 -15.40 -5.68
N ASP A 54 20.04 -14.15 -5.26
CA ASP A 54 20.36 -13.06 -6.20
C ASP A 54 21.82 -12.63 -6.07
N GLY A 55 22.56 -12.83 -7.16
CA GLY A 55 23.70 -11.99 -7.56
C GLY A 55 23.32 -10.89 -8.57
N SER A 56 22.05 -10.78 -8.99
CA SER A 56 21.65 -9.96 -10.16
C SER A 56 20.80 -8.72 -9.86
N TYR A 57 20.39 -8.48 -8.61
CA TYR A 57 19.65 -7.27 -8.21
C TYR A 57 20.55 -6.26 -7.48
N ALA A 58 21.76 -6.04 -7.99
CA ALA A 58 22.52 -4.84 -7.68
C ALA A 58 22.10 -3.78 -8.70
N LYS A 59 21.59 -2.63 -8.22
CA LYS A 59 21.55 -1.40 -9.02
C LYS A 59 22.92 -1.28 -9.69
N THR A 60 22.95 -0.94 -10.97
CA THR A 60 24.16 -0.61 -11.73
C THR A 60 24.87 0.59 -11.11
N SER A 61 25.52 0.40 -9.97
CA SER A 61 26.66 1.18 -9.52
C SER A 61 27.88 0.42 -10.01
N SER A 62 28.72 1.08 -10.80
CA SER A 62 29.92 0.59 -11.47
C SER A 62 31.05 0.14 -10.52
N GLU A 63 30.73 -0.32 -9.32
CA GLU A 63 31.67 -0.81 -8.32
C GLU A 63 31.07 -2.02 -7.58
N VAL A 64 31.11 -3.20 -8.21
CA VAL A 64 30.87 -4.45 -7.51
C VAL A 64 32.18 -5.23 -7.46
N SER A 65 32.82 -5.18 -6.29
CA SER A 65 33.94 -6.04 -5.94
C SER A 65 33.48 -7.52 -5.96
N PRO A 66 34.23 -8.45 -6.58
CA PRO A 66 33.79 -9.82 -6.86
C PRO A 66 33.75 -10.76 -5.64
N ARG A 67 33.59 -10.25 -4.42
CA ARG A 67 33.59 -11.05 -3.17
C ARG A 67 32.54 -10.64 -2.12
N ALA A 68 31.44 -10.00 -2.52
CA ALA A 68 30.33 -9.81 -1.58
C ALA A 68 29.55 -11.13 -1.39
N PRO A 69 29.31 -11.60 -0.15
CA PRO A 69 28.54 -12.82 0.09
C PRO A 69 27.12 -12.68 -0.48
N GLU A 70 26.63 -13.72 -1.17
CA GLU A 70 25.26 -13.81 -1.68
C GLU A 70 24.26 -13.49 -0.55
N ARG A 71 23.67 -12.29 -0.59
CA ARG A 71 22.64 -11.91 0.38
C ARG A 71 21.36 -12.64 0.02
N THR A 72 21.05 -13.71 0.76
CA THR A 72 19.73 -14.35 0.70
C THR A 72 18.68 -13.33 1.17
N ARG A 73 17.80 -12.90 0.26
CA ARG A 73 16.63 -12.09 0.60
C ARG A 73 15.44 -13.00 0.89
N LEU A 74 14.73 -12.73 1.98
CA LEU A 74 13.52 -13.44 2.41
C LEU A 74 12.31 -12.51 2.33
N LEU A 75 11.28 -12.89 1.58
CA LEU A 75 9.98 -12.22 1.59
C LEU A 75 8.98 -13.11 2.29
N GLN A 76 8.47 -12.68 3.44
CA GLN A 76 7.33 -13.37 4.02
C GLN A 76 6.08 -12.94 3.24
N VAL A 77 5.38 -13.90 2.64
CA VAL A 77 4.14 -13.63 1.90
C VAL A 77 2.99 -14.43 2.48
N ARG A 78 1.78 -13.88 2.37
CA ARG A 78 0.53 -14.61 2.58
C ARG A 78 -0.16 -14.85 1.25
N ILE A 79 -0.54 -16.09 1.01
CA ILE A 79 -1.14 -16.55 -0.24
C ILE A 79 -2.58 -16.95 0.05
N PHE A 80 -3.49 -16.46 -0.77
CA PHE A 80 -4.92 -16.76 -0.71
C PHE A 80 -5.34 -17.42 -2.02
N GLU A 81 -5.84 -18.65 -1.94
CA GLU A 81 -6.28 -19.45 -3.07
C GLU A 81 -7.60 -20.16 -2.77
N HIS A 82 -8.41 -20.40 -3.80
CA HIS A 82 -9.62 -21.20 -3.66
C HIS A 82 -9.28 -22.69 -3.48
N ALA A 83 -9.54 -23.26 -2.30
CA ALA A 83 -9.06 -24.57 -1.90
C ALA A 83 -9.63 -25.76 -2.71
N ALA A 84 -10.84 -25.64 -3.31
CA ALA A 84 -11.39 -26.69 -4.18
C ALA A 84 -10.53 -26.90 -5.43
N ARG A 85 -9.91 -25.83 -5.94
CA ARG A 85 -8.95 -25.91 -7.06
C ARG A 85 -7.64 -26.53 -6.56
N SER A 86 -7.12 -26.07 -5.42
CA SER A 86 -5.89 -26.59 -4.83
C SER A 86 -5.91 -28.10 -4.55
N MET A 87 -7.08 -28.66 -4.18
CA MET A 87 -7.23 -30.07 -3.79
C MET A 87 -7.48 -31.00 -4.99
N GLN A 88 -8.32 -30.60 -5.94
CA GLN A 88 -8.54 -31.37 -7.17
C GLN A 88 -7.25 -31.48 -8.02
N GLN A 89 -6.35 -30.49 -7.94
CA GLN A 89 -5.08 -30.46 -8.66
C GLN A 89 -4.03 -31.42 -8.07
N ARG A 90 -3.92 -31.47 -6.73
CA ARG A 90 -3.04 -32.44 -6.02
C ARG A 90 -3.37 -33.88 -6.38
N LEU A 91 -4.63 -34.15 -6.71
CA LEU A 91 -5.13 -35.49 -7.00
C LEU A 91 -5.00 -35.89 -8.49
N ARG A 92 -4.81 -34.94 -9.43
CA ARG A 92 -4.95 -35.23 -10.87
C ARG A 92 -3.68 -35.22 -11.71
N THR A 93 -2.69 -34.34 -11.46
CA THR A 93 -1.63 -34.12 -12.47
C THR A 93 -0.21 -34.31 -11.99
N GLY A 94 0.09 -34.25 -10.69
CA GLY A 94 1.48 -34.20 -10.21
C GLY A 94 2.29 -32.98 -10.73
N ASP A 95 1.66 -32.11 -11.53
CA ASP A 95 2.26 -31.01 -12.27
C ASP A 95 1.38 -29.75 -12.15
N ARG A 96 2.02 -28.58 -11.95
CA ARG A 96 1.44 -27.33 -11.41
C ARG A 96 0.89 -26.36 -12.48
N ALA A 97 0.55 -26.82 -13.67
CA ALA A 97 0.24 -25.92 -14.78
C ALA A 97 -1.25 -25.51 -14.87
N ARG A 98 -1.53 -24.33 -14.28
CA ARG A 98 -2.66 -23.37 -14.48
C ARG A 98 -4.06 -23.70 -13.89
N ASP A 99 -4.21 -23.38 -12.60
CA ASP A 99 -5.52 -23.33 -11.88
C ASP A 99 -5.98 -21.90 -11.50
N THR A 100 -5.15 -20.90 -11.79
CA THR A 100 -5.39 -19.50 -11.45
C THR A 100 -5.70 -18.69 -12.69
N LEU A 101 -6.64 -17.74 -12.58
CA LEU A 101 -6.88 -16.75 -13.63
C LEU A 101 -5.71 -15.79 -13.78
N GLY A 102 -4.91 -15.64 -12.72
CA GLY A 102 -3.77 -14.75 -12.66
C GLY A 102 -3.35 -14.52 -11.22
N VAL A 103 -2.11 -14.09 -11.04
CA VAL A 103 -1.60 -13.71 -9.72
C VAL A 103 -1.77 -12.21 -9.55
N VAL A 104 -2.36 -11.80 -8.42
CA VAL A 104 -2.48 -10.41 -8.01
C VAL A 104 -1.62 -10.19 -6.76
N LEU A 105 -0.62 -9.32 -6.88
CA LEU A 105 0.21 -8.86 -5.77
C LEU A 105 -0.48 -7.68 -5.09
N LEU A 106 -0.84 -7.83 -3.83
CA LEU A 106 -1.43 -6.77 -3.02
C LEU A 106 -0.32 -6.09 -2.21
N VAL A 107 -0.12 -4.80 -2.45
CA VAL A 107 0.84 -3.98 -1.70
C VAL A 107 0.07 -3.28 -0.58
N HIS A 108 0.26 -3.75 0.66
CA HIS A 108 -0.38 -3.14 1.83
C HIS A 108 0.16 -1.73 2.07
N GLY A 109 -0.66 -0.85 2.65
CA GLY A 109 -0.24 0.49 3.06
C GLY A 109 0.67 0.48 4.29
N LEU A 110 1.01 1.67 4.78
CA LEU A 110 1.51 1.85 6.14
C LEU A 110 0.47 1.21 7.07
N SER A 111 0.83 0.16 7.81
CA SER A 111 -0.08 -0.60 8.68
C SER A 111 0.72 -1.48 9.63
N PRO A 112 0.58 -1.35 10.96
CA PRO A 112 1.27 -2.19 11.93
C PRO A 112 1.00 -3.69 11.76
N SER A 113 -0.13 -4.03 11.13
CA SER A 113 -0.49 -5.42 10.81
C SER A 113 0.23 -5.98 9.58
N GLY A 114 0.91 -5.14 8.77
CA GLY A 114 1.64 -5.56 7.57
C GLY A 114 0.77 -6.40 6.63
N ASN A 115 1.25 -7.60 6.27
CA ASN A 115 0.48 -8.54 5.45
C ASN A 115 -0.76 -9.16 6.14
N ARG A 116 -1.06 -8.76 7.38
CA ARG A 116 -2.27 -9.11 8.14
C ARG A 116 -3.28 -7.97 8.23
N ASP A 117 -3.09 -6.89 7.46
CA ASP A 117 -4.09 -5.84 7.36
C ASP A 117 -5.44 -6.42 6.90
N ALA A 118 -6.47 -6.26 7.73
CA ALA A 118 -7.79 -6.87 7.53
C ALA A 118 -8.46 -6.43 6.22
N ARG A 119 -8.18 -5.21 5.74
CA ARG A 119 -8.72 -4.69 4.48
C ARG A 119 -8.05 -5.40 3.30
N MET A 120 -6.72 -5.54 3.35
CA MET A 120 -5.98 -6.28 2.33
C MET A 120 -6.34 -7.77 2.34
N GLU A 121 -6.57 -8.38 3.50
CA GLU A 121 -7.13 -9.74 3.59
C GLU A 121 -8.51 -9.84 2.94
N ALA A 122 -9.41 -8.88 3.20
CA ALA A 122 -10.74 -8.88 2.60
C ALA A 122 -10.66 -8.81 1.07
N VAL A 123 -9.80 -7.93 0.53
CA VAL A 123 -9.54 -7.87 -0.93
C VAL A 123 -8.94 -9.18 -1.43
N ALA A 124 -7.96 -9.75 -0.74
CA ALA A 124 -7.31 -11.00 -1.15
C ALA A 124 -8.28 -12.20 -1.15
N ARG A 125 -9.15 -12.31 -0.15
CA ARG A 125 -10.21 -13.33 -0.10
C ARG A 125 -11.22 -13.13 -1.21
N ALA A 126 -11.63 -11.89 -1.49
CA ALA A 126 -12.52 -11.59 -2.60
C ALA A 126 -11.87 -12.00 -3.94
N LEU A 127 -10.62 -11.62 -4.19
CA LEU A 127 -9.87 -12.03 -5.39
C LEU A 127 -9.72 -13.56 -5.50
N ALA A 128 -9.41 -14.24 -4.40
CA ALA A 128 -9.30 -15.70 -4.34
C ALA A 128 -10.62 -16.38 -4.70
N SER A 129 -11.74 -15.86 -4.18
CA SER A 129 -13.08 -16.37 -4.48
C SER A 129 -13.46 -16.22 -5.96
N LEU A 130 -12.93 -15.18 -6.63
CA LEU A 130 -13.11 -14.96 -8.07
C LEU A 130 -12.19 -15.85 -8.93
N GLY A 131 -11.29 -16.62 -8.32
CA GLY A 131 -10.39 -17.55 -9.00
C GLY A 131 -8.99 -17.01 -9.33
N PHE A 132 -8.60 -15.87 -8.76
CA PHE A 132 -7.22 -15.37 -8.80
C PHE A 132 -6.41 -15.96 -7.64
N THR A 133 -5.08 -15.93 -7.77
CA THR A 133 -4.18 -16.15 -6.63
C THR A 133 -3.80 -14.79 -6.07
N ALA A 134 -4.20 -14.49 -4.85
CA ALA A 134 -3.86 -13.22 -4.20
C ALA A 134 -2.66 -13.42 -3.27
N VAL A 135 -1.66 -12.55 -3.40
CA VAL A 135 -0.41 -12.61 -2.63
C VAL A 135 -0.19 -11.28 -1.92
N ILE A 136 -0.07 -11.31 -0.59
CA ILE A 136 0.23 -10.14 0.24
C ILE A 136 1.64 -10.31 0.83
N PRO A 137 2.68 -9.65 0.29
CA PRO A 137 3.99 -9.61 0.91
C PRO A 137 3.99 -8.78 2.19
N ASP A 138 4.90 -9.09 3.10
CA ASP A 138 5.19 -8.29 4.29
C ASP A 138 6.34 -7.32 3.99
N PHE A 139 6.02 -6.05 3.78
CA PHE A 139 7.01 -4.99 3.58
C PHE A 139 7.38 -4.38 4.93
N VAL A 140 8.63 -4.53 5.34
CA VAL A 140 9.05 -4.28 6.73
C VAL A 140 8.86 -2.81 7.11
N GLU A 141 9.29 -1.86 6.28
CA GLU A 141 9.11 -0.43 6.60
C GLU A 141 7.63 -0.07 6.66
N PHE A 142 6.79 -0.54 5.72
CA PHE A 142 5.35 -0.29 5.77
C PHE A 142 4.69 -0.91 7.01
N ARG A 143 5.13 -2.09 7.46
CA ARG A 143 4.67 -2.68 8.72
C ARG A 143 5.09 -1.83 9.92
N GLU A 144 6.25 -1.21 9.86
CA GLU A 144 6.72 -0.29 10.89
C GLU A 144 6.20 1.14 10.70
N CYS A 145 5.22 1.33 9.80
CA CYS A 145 4.64 2.61 9.42
C CYS A 145 5.68 3.64 8.94
N ARG A 146 6.77 3.19 8.34
CA ARG A 146 7.84 4.02 7.79
C ARG A 146 7.76 4.12 6.26
N MET A 147 8.09 5.30 5.77
CA MET A 147 8.24 5.66 4.37
C MET A 147 9.73 5.73 4.03
N GLY A 148 10.21 4.81 3.20
CA GLY A 148 11.64 4.72 2.88
C GLY A 148 11.91 4.14 1.50
N GLN A 149 13.14 4.36 1.03
CA GLN A 149 13.59 3.88 -0.28
C GLN A 149 13.62 2.34 -0.37
N GLN A 150 13.84 1.66 0.76
CA GLN A 150 13.96 0.20 0.79
C GLN A 150 12.66 -0.45 0.31
N THR A 151 11.50 0.08 0.68
CA THR A 151 10.21 -0.45 0.23
C THR A 151 10.04 -0.39 -1.28
N LEU A 152 10.58 0.64 -1.97
CA LEU A 152 10.54 0.69 -3.44
C LEU A 152 11.31 -0.48 -4.06
N ASP A 153 12.50 -0.76 -3.54
CA ASP A 153 13.34 -1.86 -4.00
C ASP A 153 12.70 -3.22 -3.65
N GLU A 154 12.04 -3.34 -2.49
CA GLU A 154 11.30 -4.54 -2.07
C GLU A 154 10.07 -4.81 -2.93
N ILE A 155 9.27 -3.78 -3.28
CA ILE A 155 8.11 -3.93 -4.17
C ILE A 155 8.56 -4.42 -5.55
N ALA A 156 9.59 -3.79 -6.13
CA ALA A 156 10.11 -4.18 -7.43
C ALA A 156 10.63 -5.62 -7.42
N TRP A 157 11.35 -6.00 -6.37
CA TRP A 157 11.80 -7.38 -6.18
C TRP A 157 10.62 -8.35 -6.00
N ALA A 158 9.61 -7.99 -5.21
CA ALA A 158 8.42 -8.81 -4.97
C ALA A 158 7.68 -9.12 -6.27
N VAL A 159 7.61 -8.17 -7.21
CA VAL A 159 7.03 -8.40 -8.55
C VAL A 159 7.72 -9.57 -9.26
N VAL A 160 9.06 -9.58 -9.29
CA VAL A 160 9.84 -10.65 -9.94
C VAL A 160 9.75 -11.96 -9.17
N ALA A 161 9.94 -11.90 -7.85
CA ALA A 161 9.96 -13.07 -6.99
C ALA A 161 8.62 -13.82 -7.03
N VAL A 162 7.50 -13.08 -6.97
CA VAL A 162 6.16 -13.66 -7.04
C VAL A 162 5.85 -14.16 -8.45
N ALA A 163 6.17 -13.40 -9.51
CA ALA A 163 6.01 -13.90 -10.87
C ALA A 163 6.74 -15.24 -11.08
N LYS A 164 7.99 -15.35 -10.63
CA LYS A 164 8.80 -16.56 -10.70
C LYS A 164 8.23 -17.71 -9.85
N ALA A 165 7.86 -17.44 -8.60
CA ALA A 165 7.37 -18.46 -7.66
C ALA A 165 6.06 -19.13 -8.14
N PHE A 166 5.24 -18.39 -8.88
CA PHE A 166 3.97 -18.87 -9.42
C PHE A 166 4.03 -19.20 -10.92
N HIS A 167 5.23 -19.32 -11.49
CA HIS A 167 5.46 -19.62 -12.91
C HIS A 167 4.65 -18.72 -13.87
N GLN A 168 4.53 -17.44 -13.51
CA GLN A 168 3.89 -16.42 -14.32
C GLN A 168 4.94 -15.60 -15.06
N GLU A 169 4.67 -15.31 -16.34
CA GLU A 169 5.48 -14.35 -17.08
C GLU A 169 5.33 -12.95 -16.50
N SER A 170 4.09 -12.58 -16.14
CA SER A 170 3.68 -11.31 -15.58
C SER A 170 2.58 -11.48 -14.53
N ILE A 171 2.44 -10.52 -13.62
CA ILE A 171 1.43 -10.49 -12.57
C ILE A 171 0.70 -9.14 -12.55
N SER A 172 -0.44 -9.08 -11.89
CA SER A 172 -1.19 -7.85 -11.65
C SER A 172 -0.88 -7.27 -10.27
N LEU A 173 -1.04 -5.97 -10.11
CA LEU A 173 -0.81 -5.26 -8.86
C LEU A 173 -2.08 -4.59 -8.38
N PHE A 174 -2.29 -4.61 -7.06
CA PHE A 174 -3.34 -3.88 -6.38
C PHE A 174 -2.72 -3.16 -5.19
N ALA A 175 -2.87 -1.84 -5.11
CA ALA A 175 -2.28 -1.04 -4.07
C ALA A 175 -3.19 0.13 -3.69
N ALA A 176 -3.13 0.56 -2.42
CA ALA A 176 -3.96 1.65 -1.92
C ALA A 176 -3.14 2.71 -1.18
N CYS A 177 -3.59 3.97 -1.21
CA CYS A 177 -3.00 5.10 -0.50
C CYS A 177 -1.50 5.27 -0.83
N VAL A 178 -0.64 5.46 0.17
CA VAL A 178 0.81 5.61 0.03
C VAL A 178 1.43 4.46 -0.77
N ALA A 179 0.97 3.23 -0.53
CA ALA A 179 1.45 2.06 -1.25
C ALA A 179 1.16 2.11 -2.76
N ALA A 180 0.09 2.77 -3.18
CA ALA A 180 -0.22 2.94 -4.59
C ALA A 180 0.78 3.85 -5.30
N GLY A 181 1.17 4.96 -4.66
CA GLY A 181 2.24 5.81 -5.17
C GLY A 181 3.59 5.07 -5.22
N TYR A 182 3.95 4.39 -4.13
CA TYR A 182 5.17 3.58 -4.07
C TYR A 182 5.21 2.48 -5.13
N THR A 183 4.08 1.84 -5.40
CA THR A 183 3.97 0.81 -6.44
C THR A 183 4.26 1.39 -7.83
N LEU A 184 3.74 2.58 -8.14
CA LEU A 184 4.05 3.26 -9.40
C LEU A 184 5.54 3.61 -9.51
N CYS A 185 6.12 4.18 -8.44
CA CYS A 185 7.56 4.48 -8.36
C CYS A 185 8.43 3.23 -8.54
N ALA A 186 8.12 2.16 -7.82
CA ALA A 186 8.87 0.91 -7.85
C ALA A 186 8.81 0.24 -9.23
N VAL A 187 7.62 0.14 -9.83
CA VAL A 187 7.46 -0.55 -11.12
C VAL A 187 8.03 0.26 -12.26
N LEU A 188 7.70 1.54 -12.35
CA LEU A 188 8.11 2.37 -13.49
C LEU A 188 9.57 2.78 -13.38
N GLY A 189 10.07 3.06 -12.17
CA GLY A 189 11.44 3.51 -11.90
C GLY A 189 12.50 2.42 -11.80
N SER A 190 12.13 1.13 -11.76
CA SER A 190 13.11 0.01 -11.66
C SER A 190 13.53 -0.58 -13.01
N GLY A 191 13.13 0.04 -14.13
CA GLY A 191 13.55 -0.34 -15.48
C GLY A 191 12.67 -1.41 -16.15
N GLU A 192 13.01 -1.72 -17.40
CA GLU A 192 12.15 -2.49 -18.30
C GLU A 192 11.89 -3.92 -17.81
N HIS A 193 12.88 -4.58 -17.21
CA HIS A 193 12.77 -5.96 -16.72
C HIS A 193 11.70 -6.12 -15.63
N ILE A 194 11.37 -5.07 -14.86
CA ILE A 194 10.26 -5.07 -13.90
C ILE A 194 8.95 -4.76 -14.62
N ARG A 195 8.92 -3.74 -15.47
CA ARG A 195 7.72 -3.36 -16.24
C ARG A 195 7.17 -4.52 -17.06
N GLN A 196 8.05 -5.31 -17.68
CA GLN A 196 7.69 -6.51 -18.45
C GLN A 196 7.01 -7.60 -17.61
N ARG A 197 7.20 -7.59 -16.29
CA ARG A 197 6.54 -8.50 -15.35
C ARG A 197 5.18 -7.98 -14.86
N VAL A 198 4.71 -6.83 -15.34
CA VAL A 198 3.44 -6.23 -14.91
C VAL A 198 2.40 -6.31 -16.00
N ARG A 199 1.23 -6.85 -15.65
CA ARG A 199 0.07 -7.01 -16.53
C ARG A 199 -0.92 -5.86 -16.42
N THR A 200 -1.20 -5.40 -15.20
CA THR A 200 -2.03 -4.23 -14.91
C THR A 200 -1.82 -3.78 -13.46
N ILE A 201 -2.08 -2.51 -13.17
CA ILE A 201 -2.04 -1.95 -11.81
C ILE A 201 -3.39 -1.32 -11.49
N MET A 202 -4.00 -1.71 -10.37
CA MET A 202 -5.10 -0.99 -9.74
C MET A 202 -4.56 -0.17 -8.57
N CYS A 203 -4.68 1.15 -8.66
CA CYS A 203 -4.32 2.10 -7.61
C CYS A 203 -5.59 2.70 -6.99
N ILE A 204 -5.76 2.55 -5.69
CA ILE A 204 -6.82 3.21 -4.92
C ILE A 204 -6.22 4.37 -4.14
N GLY A 205 -6.69 5.59 -4.33
CA GLY A 205 -6.20 6.76 -3.58
C GLY A 205 -4.71 7.09 -3.77
N PRO A 206 -4.06 6.94 -4.96
CA PRO A 206 -2.64 7.25 -5.08
C PRO A 206 -2.40 8.77 -5.02
N TYR A 207 -1.28 9.13 -4.40
CA TYR A 207 -0.72 10.48 -4.46
C TYR A 207 0.15 10.65 -5.72
N ALA A 208 0.29 11.88 -6.23
CA ALA A 208 1.17 12.20 -7.34
C ALA A 208 2.48 12.82 -6.83
N GLU A 209 2.36 13.68 -5.83
CA GLU A 209 3.43 14.42 -5.17
C GLU A 209 3.38 14.18 -3.67
N VAL A 210 4.52 13.78 -3.09
CA VAL A 210 4.63 13.56 -1.64
C VAL A 210 4.31 14.84 -0.87
N GLU A 211 4.76 15.99 -1.37
CA GLU A 211 4.52 17.30 -0.73
C GLU A 211 3.02 17.63 -0.65
N ALA A 212 2.27 17.40 -1.73
CA ALA A 212 0.84 17.66 -1.76
C ALA A 212 0.06 16.75 -0.78
N MET A 213 0.47 15.48 -0.66
CA MET A 213 -0.09 14.54 0.31
C MET A 213 0.25 14.96 1.74
N VAL A 214 1.52 15.20 2.04
CA VAL A 214 1.98 15.62 3.38
C VAL A 214 1.26 16.90 3.80
N TRP A 215 1.22 17.89 2.92
CA TRP A 215 0.50 19.15 3.17
C TRP A 215 -0.98 18.91 3.42
N CYS A 216 -1.67 18.10 2.61
CA CYS A 216 -3.09 17.84 2.80
C CYS A 216 -3.39 17.14 4.13
N ALA A 217 -2.64 16.08 4.46
CA ALA A 217 -2.79 15.34 5.71
C ALA A 217 -2.55 16.22 6.96
N MET A 218 -1.70 17.24 6.82
CA MET A 218 -1.28 18.13 7.88
C MET A 218 -2.14 19.39 8.02
N SER A 219 -2.64 19.94 6.92
CA SER A 219 -3.40 21.20 6.92
C SER A 219 -4.92 21.00 6.97
N SER A 220 -5.40 19.78 6.74
CA SER A 220 -6.83 19.47 6.80
C SER A 220 -7.30 19.23 8.23
N ASP A 221 -8.32 19.97 8.67
CA ASP A 221 -8.94 19.75 9.98
C ASP A 221 -9.77 18.46 10.01
N SER A 222 -10.22 18.02 8.83
CA SER A 222 -11.01 16.80 8.67
C SER A 222 -10.18 15.57 8.36
N ALA A 223 -8.85 15.68 8.15
CA ALA A 223 -7.95 14.54 7.92
C ALA A 223 -8.13 13.50 9.03
N ASP A 224 -8.23 12.21 8.69
CA ASP A 224 -8.29 11.19 9.73
C ASP A 224 -6.98 11.14 10.53
N ASP A 225 -7.12 10.78 11.81
CA ASP A 225 -6.01 10.78 12.76
C ASP A 225 -4.91 9.81 12.34
N TYR A 226 -5.25 8.70 11.69
CA TYR A 226 -4.25 7.70 11.28
C TYR A 226 -3.32 8.23 10.21
N GLY A 227 -3.87 8.77 9.11
CA GLY A 227 -3.09 9.36 8.03
C GLY A 227 -2.19 10.47 8.56
N ARG A 228 -2.75 11.34 9.40
CA ARG A 228 -2.00 12.43 10.06
C ARG A 228 -0.88 11.91 10.94
N ASN A 229 -1.15 10.94 11.81
CA ASN A 229 -0.16 10.32 12.69
C ASN A 229 0.93 9.61 11.91
N ALA A 230 0.59 8.97 10.79
CA ALA A 230 1.56 8.26 9.96
C ALA A 230 2.52 9.24 9.29
N ILE A 231 2.01 10.35 8.73
CA ILE A 231 2.85 11.42 8.20
C ILE A 231 3.71 12.01 9.31
N PHE A 232 3.13 12.31 10.47
CA PHE A 232 3.88 12.88 11.58
C PHE A 232 5.03 11.97 12.03
N TYR A 233 4.74 10.68 12.24
CA TYR A 233 5.73 9.69 12.66
C TYR A 233 6.93 9.60 11.71
N ASN A 234 6.70 9.79 10.41
CA ASN A 234 7.75 9.74 9.39
C ASN A 234 8.62 10.99 9.32
N PHE A 235 8.04 12.16 9.63
CA PHE A 235 8.69 13.45 9.37
C PHE A 235 8.98 14.26 10.63
N LEU A 236 8.53 13.83 11.81
CA LEU A 236 8.72 14.52 13.09
C LEU A 236 10.19 14.90 13.34
N GLN A 237 11.10 13.98 13.04
CA GLN A 237 12.56 14.20 13.19
C GLN A 237 13.16 15.23 12.21
N TYR A 238 12.35 15.90 11.40
CA TYR A 238 12.76 16.98 10.52
C TYR A 238 11.94 18.26 10.76
N SER A 239 11.09 18.25 11.79
CA SER A 239 10.33 19.43 12.20
C SER A 239 11.20 20.40 12.98
N SER A 240 10.79 21.68 13.00
CA SER A 240 11.39 22.69 13.87
C SER A 240 11.20 22.42 15.37
N LEU A 241 10.41 21.41 15.76
CA LEU A 241 10.36 20.94 17.16
C LEU A 241 11.74 20.49 17.64
N ILE A 242 12.64 20.08 16.74
CA ILE A 242 14.00 19.71 17.14
C ILE A 242 14.77 20.89 17.73
N SER A 243 14.61 22.10 17.20
CA SER A 243 15.23 23.25 17.85
C SER A 243 14.66 23.49 19.25
N GLU A 244 13.37 23.20 19.49
CA GLU A 244 12.79 23.22 20.85
C GLU A 244 13.38 22.10 21.74
N ILE A 245 13.70 20.92 21.18
CA ILE A 245 14.42 19.83 21.85
C ILE A 245 15.82 20.28 22.29
N GLU A 246 16.58 20.90 21.41
CA GLU A 246 17.97 21.30 21.67
C GLU A 246 18.05 22.43 22.69
N HIS A 247 17.12 23.40 22.64
CA HIS A 247 17.06 24.49 23.61
C HIS A 247 16.57 24.02 24.99
N ALA A 248 15.60 23.10 25.05
CA ALA A 248 15.20 22.46 26.31
C ALA A 248 16.27 21.46 26.82
N GLY A 249 17.10 20.93 25.92
CA GLY A 249 18.11 19.90 26.17
C GLY A 249 19.36 20.36 26.91
N ASN A 250 19.58 21.67 27.09
CA ASN A 250 20.58 22.18 28.03
C ASN A 250 20.18 21.98 29.51
N ALA A 251 18.95 21.52 29.79
CA ALA A 251 18.56 20.94 31.07
C ALA A 251 18.69 19.41 31.06
N ALA A 252 19.94 18.92 31.03
CA ALA A 252 20.41 17.55 31.35
C ALA A 252 19.75 16.29 30.71
N ASN A 253 18.60 16.34 30.03
CA ASN A 253 17.82 15.13 29.66
C ASN A 253 17.06 15.22 28.30
N GLY A 254 17.46 16.09 27.38
CA GLY A 254 16.71 16.41 26.14
C GLY A 254 16.40 15.25 25.17
N HIS A 255 17.03 14.08 25.31
CA HIS A 255 16.84 12.96 24.39
C HIS A 255 15.63 12.06 24.73
N GLY A 256 15.07 12.17 25.94
CA GLY A 256 14.03 11.26 26.41
C GLY A 256 12.64 11.49 25.80
N TRP A 257 12.23 12.75 25.65
CA TRP A 257 10.85 13.06 25.28
C TRP A 257 10.54 12.84 23.79
N MET A 258 11.51 12.99 22.88
CA MET A 258 11.33 12.66 21.46
C MET A 258 11.08 11.17 21.27
N SER A 259 11.85 10.31 21.98
CA SER A 259 11.61 8.87 21.98
C SER A 259 10.22 8.54 22.54
N GLN A 260 9.77 9.26 23.57
CA GLN A 260 8.42 9.12 24.12
C GLN A 260 7.33 9.59 23.13
N LEU A 261 7.54 10.68 22.40
CA LEU A 261 6.61 11.17 21.38
C LEU A 261 6.53 10.22 20.17
N LEU A 262 7.66 9.68 19.72
CA LEU A 262 7.69 8.64 18.69
C LEU A 262 6.98 7.36 19.17
N HIS A 263 7.17 6.99 20.44
CA HIS A 263 6.45 5.87 21.04
C HIS A 263 4.94 6.14 21.12
N ALA A 264 4.54 7.35 21.51
CA ALA A 264 3.16 7.79 21.55
C ALA A 264 2.50 7.70 20.16
N LEU A 265 3.18 8.20 19.12
CA LEU A 265 2.71 8.10 17.73
C LEU A 265 2.60 6.66 17.26
N ARG A 266 3.56 5.81 17.62
CA ARG A 266 3.50 4.39 17.31
C ARG A 266 2.29 3.71 17.96
N LEU A 267 2.04 3.97 19.24
CA LEU A 267 0.85 3.48 19.93
C LEU A 267 -0.43 4.00 19.25
N ALA A 268 -0.44 5.26 18.80
CA ALA A 268 -1.58 5.82 18.08
C ALA A 268 -1.83 5.06 16.78
N LEU A 269 -0.78 4.75 16.02
CA LEU A 269 -0.87 3.98 14.78
C LEU A 269 -1.30 2.54 15.00
N GLU A 270 -0.88 1.91 16.10
CA GLU A 270 -1.28 0.55 16.49
C GLU A 270 -2.74 0.47 16.99
N ASP A 271 -3.23 1.50 17.68
CA ASP A 271 -4.60 1.56 18.21
C ASP A 271 -5.60 2.17 17.21
N SER A 272 -5.11 2.87 16.19
CA SER A 272 -5.94 3.55 15.20
C SER A 272 -7.01 2.65 14.60
N HIS A 273 -8.22 3.22 14.56
CA HIS A 273 -9.51 2.64 14.20
C HIS A 273 -9.56 1.75 12.94
N PHE A 274 -8.57 1.82 12.06
CA PHE A 274 -8.49 0.98 10.86
C PHE A 274 -8.46 -0.52 11.17
N LEU A 275 -8.05 -0.91 12.39
CA LEU A 275 -8.02 -2.30 12.83
C LEU A 275 -9.24 -2.73 13.66
N ARG A 276 -10.08 -1.79 14.13
CA ARG A 276 -11.25 -2.07 14.98
C ARG A 276 -12.48 -1.36 14.41
N GLY A 277 -13.39 -2.11 13.81
CA GLY A 277 -14.59 -1.57 13.15
C GLY A 277 -15.63 -0.97 14.10
N SER A 278 -15.37 0.20 14.70
CA SER A 278 -16.30 0.87 15.61
C SER A 278 -16.45 2.38 15.35
N THR A 279 -17.70 2.83 15.45
CA THR A 279 -18.29 4.11 15.06
C THR A 279 -18.34 5.18 16.17
N GLU A 280 -17.31 5.34 16.99
CA GLU A 280 -17.40 6.30 18.12
C GLU A 280 -16.30 7.36 18.14
N ALA A 281 -16.74 8.61 18.07
CA ALA A 281 -15.99 9.85 18.28
C ALA A 281 -15.45 10.03 19.72
N ALA A 282 -15.58 9.02 20.59
CA ALA A 282 -15.18 9.04 22.00
C ALA A 282 -13.79 8.42 22.28
N MET A 283 -12.99 8.13 21.24
CA MET A 283 -11.73 7.36 21.35
C MET A 283 -10.45 8.19 21.58
N LEU A 284 -10.42 9.48 21.22
CA LEU A 284 -9.34 10.41 21.62
C LEU A 284 -9.06 10.33 23.14
N PRO A 285 -10.09 10.37 24.03
CA PRO A 285 -9.93 10.14 25.46
C PRO A 285 -9.28 8.81 25.85
N LYS A 286 -9.52 7.72 25.10
CA LYS A 286 -9.01 6.38 25.43
C LYS A 286 -7.53 6.23 25.10
N TYR A 287 -7.09 6.70 23.93
CA TYR A 287 -5.68 6.73 23.57
C TYR A 287 -4.89 7.63 24.52
N PHE A 288 -5.39 8.84 24.85
CA PHE A 288 -4.73 9.71 25.83
C PHE A 288 -4.70 9.11 27.24
N LYS A 289 -5.73 8.35 27.63
CA LYS A 289 -5.74 7.60 28.88
C LYS A 289 -4.67 6.50 28.86
N GLU A 290 -4.57 5.71 27.79
CA GLU A 290 -3.51 4.71 27.65
C GLU A 290 -2.11 5.34 27.58
N LEU A 291 -1.97 6.51 26.97
CA LEU A 291 -0.71 7.25 26.96
C LEU A 291 -0.31 7.74 28.34
N ARG A 292 -1.27 8.28 29.10
CA ARG A 292 -1.09 8.72 30.48
C ARG A 292 -0.72 7.55 31.39
N ASP A 293 -1.31 6.37 31.14
CA ASP A 293 -1.05 5.15 31.91
C ASP A 293 0.29 4.47 31.51
N ARG A 294 0.75 4.62 30.25
CA ARG A 294 1.94 3.91 29.72
C ARG A 294 3.19 4.76 29.53
N VAL A 295 3.08 6.08 29.42
CA VAL A 295 4.21 7.00 29.35
C VAL A 295 4.41 7.58 30.75
N PRO A 296 5.43 7.15 31.51
CA PRO A 296 5.61 7.58 32.89
C PRO A 296 5.76 9.11 32.98
N HIS A 297 5.15 9.72 34.01
CA HIS A 297 5.33 11.14 34.38
C HIS A 297 6.78 11.54 34.74
N SER A 298 7.74 10.61 34.65
CA SER A 298 9.14 10.92 34.92
C SER A 298 9.64 11.91 33.88
N PHE A 299 10.21 13.03 34.31
CA PHE A 299 10.59 14.21 33.53
C PHE A 299 9.54 15.33 33.41
N ASP A 300 8.75 15.56 34.47
CA ASP A 300 8.44 16.95 34.84
C ASP A 300 9.77 17.64 35.21
N THR A 301 10.16 18.65 34.44
CA THR A 301 11.24 19.56 34.81
C THR A 301 10.89 20.22 36.14
N ALA A 302 11.73 20.03 37.16
CA ALA A 302 11.50 20.43 38.54
C ALA A 302 11.45 21.96 38.81
N ASN A 303 11.18 22.82 37.82
CA ASN A 303 11.27 24.27 37.98
C ASN A 303 9.95 25.05 37.99
N ASP A 304 8.80 24.42 37.73
CA ASP A 304 7.49 25.10 37.86
C ASP A 304 6.79 24.70 39.16
N ALA A 305 7.40 25.11 40.28
CA ALA A 305 6.81 25.04 41.60
C ALA A 305 6.17 26.40 41.96
N SER A 306 5.00 26.68 41.39
CA SER A 306 4.05 27.62 41.99
C SER A 306 2.69 26.95 42.13
N GLU A 307 2.13 27.10 43.32
CA GLU A 307 1.01 26.38 43.90
C GLU A 307 -0.32 26.64 43.16
N ASP A 308 -0.90 25.59 42.57
CA ASP A 308 -2.33 25.32 42.65
C ASP A 308 -2.59 23.85 42.25
N ALA A 309 -2.67 22.98 43.27
CA ALA A 309 -2.76 21.54 43.14
C ALA A 309 -4.22 21.08 43.19
N SER A 310 -4.86 20.91 42.02
CA SER A 310 -5.95 19.91 41.83
C SER A 310 -6.44 19.70 40.38
N SER A 311 -5.89 20.36 39.35
CA SER A 311 -6.23 20.03 37.95
C SER A 311 -4.99 19.71 37.09
N THR A 312 -4.89 18.43 36.72
CA THR A 312 -4.15 17.84 35.57
C THR A 312 -2.89 18.55 35.06
N ARG A 313 -1.72 18.20 35.59
CA ARG A 313 -0.43 18.44 34.90
C ARG A 313 -0.32 17.52 33.68
N THR A 314 -0.61 18.05 32.50
CA THR A 314 -0.40 17.40 31.19
C THR A 314 1.11 17.38 30.88
N SER A 315 1.71 16.23 30.58
CA SER A 315 3.16 16.14 30.26
C SER A 315 3.50 16.95 28.99
N HIS A 316 4.77 17.40 28.84
CA HIS A 316 5.20 18.13 27.63
C HIS A 316 4.91 17.35 26.34
N VAL A 317 5.18 16.03 26.33
CA VAL A 317 4.88 15.12 25.22
C VAL A 317 3.39 15.14 24.88
N GLN A 318 2.53 15.09 25.90
CA GLN A 318 1.08 15.12 25.70
C GLN A 318 0.65 16.48 25.13
N ARG A 319 1.20 17.60 25.60
CA ARG A 319 0.90 18.94 25.03
C ARG A 319 1.32 19.05 23.57
N VAL A 320 2.52 18.58 23.21
CA VAL A 320 2.99 18.61 21.80
C VAL A 320 2.12 17.72 20.92
N PHE A 321 1.80 16.52 21.39
CA PHE A 321 0.91 15.62 20.67
C PHE A 321 -0.50 16.23 20.48
N GLU A 322 -1.10 16.80 21.52
CA GLU A 322 -2.40 17.47 21.47
C GLU A 322 -2.41 18.64 20.50
N ARG A 323 -1.38 19.51 20.55
CA ARG A 323 -1.22 20.60 19.57
C ARG A 323 -1.10 20.05 18.16
N PHE A 324 -0.36 18.96 17.95
CA PHE A 324 -0.30 18.37 16.63
C PHE A 324 -1.67 17.84 16.17
N GLN A 325 -2.50 17.29 17.05
CA GLN A 325 -3.84 16.85 16.68
C GLN A 325 -4.81 18.01 16.44
N LEU A 326 -4.74 19.08 17.23
CA LEU A 326 -5.83 20.07 17.31
C LEU A 326 -5.46 21.43 16.72
N ASP A 327 -4.18 21.80 16.73
CA ASP A 327 -3.69 23.11 16.31
C ASP A 327 -3.16 23.06 14.87
N LYS A 328 -3.97 23.59 13.95
CA LYS A 328 -3.66 23.65 12.52
C LYS A 328 -2.45 24.53 12.22
N GLU A 329 -2.33 25.69 12.86
CA GLU A 329 -1.23 26.62 12.60
C GLU A 329 0.11 26.00 13.03
N PHE A 330 0.10 25.31 14.17
CA PHE A 330 1.23 24.51 14.64
C PHE A 330 1.63 23.42 13.64
N ARG A 331 0.66 22.65 13.13
CA ARG A 331 0.91 21.65 12.09
C ARG A 331 1.50 22.26 10.82
N GLU A 332 0.95 23.36 10.33
CA GLU A 332 1.41 24.02 9.11
C GLU A 332 2.83 24.56 9.24
N LEU A 333 3.15 25.17 10.39
CA LEU A 333 4.50 25.65 10.70
C LEU A 333 5.53 24.51 10.62
N HIS A 334 5.28 23.42 11.32
CA HIS A 334 6.19 22.29 11.34
C HIS A 334 6.25 21.55 10.00
N THR A 335 5.14 21.48 9.26
CA THR A 335 5.10 20.88 7.92
C THR A 335 6.02 21.62 6.95
N LYS A 336 6.03 22.96 6.98
CA LYS A 336 6.95 23.76 6.14
C LYS A 336 8.41 23.44 6.43
N ALA A 337 8.77 23.31 7.70
CA ALA A 337 10.12 22.93 8.12
C ALA A 337 10.48 21.51 7.66
N MET A 338 9.59 20.53 7.89
CA MET A 338 9.77 19.14 7.45
C MET A 338 10.00 19.05 5.95
N LEU A 339 9.13 19.68 5.16
CA LEU A 339 9.20 19.62 3.69
C LEU A 339 10.44 20.33 3.14
N SER A 340 10.95 21.34 3.83
CA SER A 340 12.15 22.08 3.41
C SER A 340 13.46 21.36 3.78
N HIS A 341 13.41 20.30 4.62
CA HIS A 341 14.60 19.61 5.08
C HIS A 341 15.28 18.79 3.95
N PRO A 342 16.61 18.89 3.75
CA PRO A 342 17.31 18.23 2.63
C PRO A 342 17.13 16.71 2.58
N ALA A 343 17.10 16.04 3.74
CA ALA A 343 16.87 14.59 3.80
C ALA A 343 15.45 14.21 3.33
N VAL A 344 14.45 15.03 3.65
CA VAL A 344 13.06 14.84 3.21
C VAL A 344 12.95 15.10 1.71
N GLN A 345 13.60 16.16 1.21
CA GLN A 345 13.68 16.43 -0.22
C GLN A 345 14.31 15.28 -1.02
N LYS A 346 15.32 14.61 -0.47
CA LYS A 346 15.90 13.39 -1.07
C LYS A 346 14.88 12.24 -1.11
N LEU A 347 14.14 12.01 -0.03
CA LEU A 347 13.07 10.99 -0.02
C LEU A 347 11.98 11.34 -1.03
N ILE A 348 11.48 12.59 -1.01
CA ILE A 348 10.48 13.10 -1.95
C ILE A 348 10.95 12.82 -3.38
N ALA A 349 12.19 13.20 -3.73
CA ALA A 349 12.73 13.05 -5.07
C ALA A 349 12.67 11.60 -5.61
N SER A 350 12.75 10.62 -4.72
CA SER A 350 12.69 9.18 -5.04
C SER A 350 11.29 8.58 -5.05
N CYS A 351 10.36 9.18 -4.30
CA CYS A 351 9.03 8.64 -4.05
C CYS A 351 7.92 9.48 -4.70
N GLN A 352 8.19 10.17 -5.82
CA GLN A 352 7.22 10.98 -6.58
C GLN A 352 6.68 10.24 -7.82
N PRO A 353 5.46 9.69 -7.78
CA PRO A 353 4.86 9.00 -8.92
C PRO A 353 4.76 9.86 -10.16
N ILE A 354 4.50 11.16 -10.01
CA ILE A 354 4.38 12.10 -11.15
C ILE A 354 5.64 12.11 -12.02
N ARG A 355 6.83 11.92 -11.43
CA ARG A 355 8.10 11.94 -12.16
C ARG A 355 8.25 10.73 -13.07
N VAL A 356 7.98 9.53 -12.54
CA VAL A 356 8.13 8.28 -13.30
C VAL A 356 7.01 8.13 -14.33
N VAL A 357 5.78 8.51 -13.99
CA VAL A 357 4.61 8.41 -14.86
C VAL A 357 4.74 9.31 -16.09
N SER A 358 5.40 10.47 -15.95
CA SER A 358 5.58 11.43 -17.05
C SER A 358 6.73 11.08 -18.01
N ARG A 359 7.63 10.16 -17.62
CA ARG A 359 8.92 9.96 -18.30
C ARG A 359 9.17 8.52 -18.75
N GLU A 360 8.64 7.55 -18.03
CA GLU A 360 8.89 6.14 -18.30
C GLU A 360 7.89 5.57 -19.30
N PRO A 361 8.26 4.56 -20.10
CA PRO A 361 7.31 3.80 -20.91
C PRO A 361 6.21 3.15 -20.07
N ILE A 362 4.96 3.30 -20.52
CA ILE A 362 3.79 2.66 -19.90
C ILE A 362 3.08 1.83 -20.99
N ASP A 363 3.40 0.55 -21.03
CA ASP A 363 2.91 -0.44 -22.00
C ASP A 363 1.90 -1.43 -21.38
N PHE A 364 1.42 -1.14 -20.17
CA PHE A 364 0.39 -1.89 -19.47
C PHE A 364 -0.65 -0.94 -18.86
N PRO A 365 -1.90 -1.40 -18.70
CA PRO A 365 -2.97 -0.56 -18.18
C PRO A 365 -2.81 -0.26 -16.68
N ILE A 366 -2.99 1.02 -16.34
CA ILE A 366 -3.09 1.54 -14.97
C ILE A 366 -4.49 2.09 -14.74
N LEU A 367 -5.15 1.63 -13.67
CA LEU A 367 -6.45 2.09 -13.23
C LEU A 367 -6.30 2.89 -11.94
N LEU A 368 -6.90 4.07 -11.91
CA LEU A 368 -6.93 4.97 -10.76
C LEU A 368 -8.35 5.03 -10.22
N LEU A 369 -8.54 4.66 -8.96
CA LEU A 369 -9.79 4.79 -8.25
C LEU A 369 -9.57 5.75 -7.07
N HIS A 370 -10.41 6.77 -6.89
CA HIS A 370 -10.24 7.73 -5.81
C HIS A 370 -11.57 8.14 -5.20
N GLY A 371 -11.57 8.36 -3.88
CA GLY A 371 -12.65 9.02 -3.17
C GLY A 371 -12.70 10.51 -3.49
N GLU A 372 -13.87 11.05 -3.79
CA GLU A 372 -14.05 12.49 -4.07
C GLU A 372 -13.70 13.35 -2.85
N CYS A 373 -14.04 12.85 -1.66
CA CYS A 373 -13.86 13.52 -0.37
C CYS A 373 -12.67 12.96 0.44
N ASP A 374 -11.68 12.35 -0.22
CA ASP A 374 -10.46 11.91 0.47
C ASP A 374 -9.72 13.12 1.07
N ASN A 375 -9.56 13.07 2.39
CA ASN A 375 -9.06 14.11 3.27
C ASN A 375 -7.57 13.96 3.61
N ILE A 376 -6.91 12.88 3.18
CA ILE A 376 -5.48 12.63 3.34
C ILE A 376 -4.75 12.79 2.02
N VAL A 377 -5.23 12.10 0.97
CA VAL A 377 -4.72 12.21 -0.38
C VAL A 377 -5.82 12.84 -1.21
N PRO A 378 -5.71 14.11 -1.63
CA PRO A 378 -6.81 14.74 -2.34
C PRO A 378 -6.95 14.14 -3.74
N CYS A 379 -8.19 13.93 -4.20
CA CYS A 379 -8.49 13.26 -5.48
C CYS A 379 -7.85 13.92 -6.72
N ARG A 380 -7.49 15.21 -6.61
CA ARG A 380 -6.69 15.95 -7.60
C ARG A 380 -5.36 15.27 -7.92
N GLU A 381 -4.77 14.54 -6.98
CA GLU A 381 -3.52 13.81 -7.20
C GLU A 381 -3.69 12.69 -8.22
N SER A 382 -4.78 11.92 -8.15
CA SER A 382 -5.10 10.94 -9.19
C SER A 382 -5.41 11.59 -10.53
N ARG A 383 -6.10 12.74 -10.54
CA ARG A 383 -6.29 13.51 -11.78
C ARG A 383 -4.97 13.96 -12.39
N ARG A 384 -4.01 14.40 -11.56
CA ARG A 384 -2.66 14.79 -12.02
C ARG A 384 -1.90 13.61 -12.61
N LEU A 385 -1.94 12.44 -11.97
CA LEU A 385 -1.35 11.23 -12.53
C LEU A 385 -1.99 10.83 -13.86
N PHE A 386 -3.32 10.86 -13.93
CA PHE A 386 -4.05 10.58 -15.17
C PHE A 386 -3.63 11.54 -16.30
N CYS A 387 -3.61 12.84 -16.05
CA CYS A 387 -3.19 13.83 -17.04
C CYS A 387 -1.73 13.61 -17.48
N ALA A 388 -0.83 13.31 -16.53
CA ALA A 388 0.57 13.01 -16.85
C ALA A 388 0.72 11.75 -17.72
N MET A 389 -0.01 10.68 -17.42
CA MET A 389 -0.05 9.47 -18.26
C MET A 389 -0.58 9.77 -19.66
N MET A 390 -1.64 10.58 -19.77
CA MET A 390 -2.24 10.95 -21.06
C MET A 390 -1.32 11.84 -21.91
N HIS A 391 -0.45 12.65 -21.30
CA HIS A 391 0.53 13.49 -21.99
C HIS A 391 1.87 12.80 -22.21
N ASN A 392 2.11 11.65 -21.59
CA ASN A 392 3.33 10.87 -21.79
C ASN A 392 3.28 10.18 -23.16
N LYS A 393 4.15 10.59 -24.09
CA LYS A 393 4.25 10.03 -25.45
C LYS A 393 4.69 8.55 -25.48
N LEU A 394 5.25 8.04 -24.38
CA LEU A 394 5.66 6.64 -24.22
C LEU A 394 4.57 5.78 -23.55
N CYS A 395 3.40 6.37 -23.25
CA CYS A 395 2.23 5.66 -22.77
C CYS A 395 1.46 5.10 -23.97
N THR A 396 1.56 3.79 -24.19
CA THR A 396 0.91 3.12 -25.33
C THR A 396 -0.45 2.53 -24.97
N VAL A 397 -0.78 2.48 -23.67
CA VAL A 397 -2.06 1.98 -23.16
C VAL A 397 -2.79 3.09 -22.41
N LYS A 398 -4.03 3.37 -22.80
CA LYS A 398 -4.83 4.41 -22.17
C LYS A 398 -5.11 4.08 -20.69
N PRO A 399 -4.72 4.95 -19.73
CA PRO A 399 -5.07 4.78 -18.33
C PRO A 399 -6.58 4.96 -18.11
N LEU A 400 -7.09 4.46 -16.99
CA LEU A 400 -8.47 4.70 -16.56
C LEU A 400 -8.48 5.42 -15.21
N ILE A 401 -9.46 6.28 -15.02
CA ILE A 401 -9.70 6.97 -13.75
C ILE A 401 -11.18 6.95 -13.41
N GLU A 402 -11.49 6.68 -12.15
CA GLU A 402 -12.81 6.86 -11.57
C GLU A 402 -12.68 7.63 -10.26
N ILE A 403 -13.40 8.75 -10.16
CA ILE A 403 -13.57 9.50 -8.93
C ILE A 403 -14.99 9.25 -8.44
N THR A 404 -15.14 8.81 -7.21
CA THR A 404 -16.44 8.43 -6.65
C THR A 404 -16.62 9.02 -5.26
N SER A 405 -17.85 9.42 -4.93
CA SER A 405 -18.21 9.75 -3.56
C SER A 405 -18.40 8.50 -2.70
N LEU A 406 -18.41 7.29 -3.27
CA LEU A 406 -18.64 6.03 -2.54
C LEU A 406 -17.44 5.53 -1.74
N LEU A 407 -16.29 6.17 -1.91
CA LEU A 407 -15.07 5.88 -1.19
C LEU A 407 -14.66 7.13 -0.42
N ASN A 408 -14.35 6.96 0.86
CA ASN A 408 -13.57 7.90 1.66
C ASN A 408 -12.25 7.25 2.07
N HIS A 409 -11.39 7.99 2.77
CA HIS A 409 -10.12 7.50 3.28
C HIS A 409 -10.33 6.43 4.38
N GLY A 410 -10.66 5.21 3.97
CA GLY A 410 -10.86 4.06 4.88
C GLY A 410 -12.22 3.93 5.54
N ASP A 411 -13.11 4.92 5.42
CA ASP A 411 -14.42 4.90 6.06
C ASP A 411 -15.49 4.18 5.23
N ARG A 412 -16.40 3.51 5.96
CA ARG A 412 -17.60 2.89 5.38
C ARG A 412 -18.68 3.94 5.18
N GLN A 413 -18.90 4.37 3.95
CA GLN A 413 -20.03 5.24 3.64
C GLN A 413 -21.37 4.48 3.65
N ARG A 414 -22.46 5.18 3.98
CA ARG A 414 -23.82 4.66 3.79
C ARG A 414 -24.19 4.78 2.32
N LEU A 415 -24.16 3.65 1.60
CA LEU A 415 -24.66 3.55 0.22
C LEU A 415 -26.16 3.80 0.18
N ASN A 416 -26.58 4.75 -0.65
CA ASN A 416 -27.98 4.90 -1.07
C ASN A 416 -28.09 4.42 -2.52
N TRP A 417 -28.57 3.19 -2.71
CA TRP A 417 -28.65 2.56 -4.02
C TRP A 417 -29.40 3.42 -5.05
N PHE A 418 -30.41 4.18 -4.68
CA PHE A 418 -31.18 4.97 -5.64
C PHE A 418 -30.39 6.16 -6.19
N THR A 419 -29.59 6.83 -5.36
CA THR A 419 -28.77 7.98 -5.77
C THR A 419 -27.41 7.54 -6.31
N ASP A 420 -26.89 6.43 -5.82
CA ASP A 420 -25.51 6.01 -6.06
C ASP A 420 -25.37 5.03 -7.22
N THR A 421 -26.49 4.49 -7.74
CA THR A 421 -26.49 3.53 -8.86
C THR A 421 -25.56 3.94 -10.01
N PRO A 422 -25.55 5.20 -10.50
CA PRO A 422 -24.63 5.60 -11.57
C PRO A 422 -23.15 5.42 -11.18
N GLN A 423 -22.78 5.74 -9.94
CA GLN A 423 -21.42 5.58 -9.44
C GLN A 423 -21.06 4.11 -9.26
N ILE A 424 -21.98 3.31 -8.71
CA ILE A 424 -21.83 1.85 -8.58
C ILE A 424 -21.56 1.22 -9.95
N ILE A 425 -22.32 1.61 -10.99
CA ILE A 425 -22.10 1.11 -12.36
C ILE A 425 -20.71 1.46 -12.86
N ARG A 426 -20.22 2.69 -12.63
CA ARG A 426 -18.87 3.08 -13.03
C ARG A 426 -17.79 2.30 -12.27
N LEU A 427 -17.97 2.06 -10.98
CA LEU A 427 -17.08 1.20 -10.19
C LEU A 427 -17.07 -0.25 -10.70
N ILE A 428 -18.25 -0.82 -10.96
CA ILE A 428 -18.37 -2.16 -11.56
C ILE A 428 -17.58 -2.22 -12.87
N ARG A 429 -17.71 -1.20 -13.74
CA ARG A 429 -16.97 -1.14 -15.00
C ARG A 429 -15.46 -1.08 -14.80
N LEU A 430 -14.99 -0.28 -13.83
CA LEU A 430 -13.56 -0.16 -13.53
C LEU A 430 -12.98 -1.49 -13.02
N PHE A 431 -13.64 -2.14 -12.06
CA PHE A 431 -13.21 -3.45 -11.54
C PHE A 431 -13.32 -4.54 -12.60
N ALA A 432 -14.36 -4.54 -13.42
CA ALA A 432 -14.51 -5.48 -14.52
C ALA A 432 -13.34 -5.33 -15.52
N GLN A 433 -12.94 -4.09 -15.81
CA GLN A 433 -11.78 -3.85 -16.67
C GLN A 433 -10.49 -4.38 -16.04
N PHE A 434 -10.28 -4.14 -14.74
CA PHE A 434 -9.14 -4.69 -14.01
C PHE A 434 -9.11 -6.22 -14.06
N PHE A 435 -10.22 -6.90 -13.80
CA PHE A 435 -10.28 -8.38 -13.85
C PHE A 435 -10.06 -8.93 -15.25
N THR A 436 -10.55 -8.22 -16.27
CA THR A 436 -10.33 -8.59 -17.67
C THR A 436 -8.83 -8.57 -17.97
N TRP A 437 -8.14 -7.47 -17.68
CA TRP A 437 -6.71 -7.37 -17.90
C TRP A 437 -5.92 -8.30 -17.00
N ALA A 438 -6.30 -8.47 -15.73
CA ALA A 438 -5.62 -9.35 -14.79
C ALA A 438 -5.70 -10.82 -15.19
N ALA A 439 -6.77 -11.24 -15.88
CA ALA A 439 -6.96 -12.61 -16.34
C ALA A 439 -6.31 -12.92 -17.70
N GLN A 440 -5.94 -11.89 -18.46
CA GLN A 440 -5.37 -12.05 -19.80
C GLN A 440 -3.83 -12.12 -19.75
N PRO A 441 -3.18 -12.91 -20.61
CA PRO A 441 -1.75 -12.77 -20.84
C PRO A 441 -1.41 -11.33 -21.21
N ARG A 442 -0.22 -10.86 -20.84
CA ARG A 442 0.25 -9.53 -21.25
C ARG A 442 0.24 -9.44 -22.77
N ILE A 443 -0.36 -8.38 -23.32
CA ILE A 443 -0.32 -8.15 -24.77
C ILE A 443 1.13 -7.87 -25.11
N SER A 444 1.79 -8.81 -25.78
CA SER A 444 3.14 -8.61 -26.29
C SER A 444 3.10 -7.52 -27.36
N VAL A 445 3.59 -6.33 -27.02
CA VAL A 445 3.91 -5.31 -28.02
C VAL A 445 4.99 -5.92 -28.92
N PRO A 446 4.82 -5.94 -30.26
CA PRO A 446 5.86 -6.42 -31.15
C PRO A 446 7.14 -5.63 -30.85
N GLN A 447 8.20 -6.32 -30.46
CA GLN A 447 9.51 -5.70 -30.40
C GLN A 447 9.82 -5.17 -31.79
N SER A 448 9.95 -3.86 -31.94
CA SER A 448 10.53 -3.28 -33.14
C SER A 448 11.92 -3.90 -33.30
N HIS A 449 12.06 -4.77 -34.30
CA HIS A 449 13.36 -5.31 -34.69
C HIS A 449 14.26 -4.13 -35.08
N SER A 450 15.15 -3.74 -34.18
CA SER A 450 16.40 -3.10 -34.55
C SER A 450 17.55 -3.83 -33.83
N SER A 451 18.56 -4.17 -34.63
CA SER A 451 19.78 -4.92 -34.30
C SER A 451 19.66 -6.44 -34.10
N SER A 452 19.52 -7.10 -35.24
CA SER A 452 20.05 -8.43 -35.53
C SER A 452 21.54 -8.58 -35.14
N ALA A 453 21.87 -9.78 -34.67
CA ALA A 453 23.18 -10.43 -34.69
C ALA A 453 24.29 -9.90 -33.75
N LYS A 454 24.32 -10.46 -32.53
CA LYS A 454 25.50 -11.12 -31.92
C LYS A 454 25.10 -11.74 -30.58
N ASN A 455 25.70 -12.88 -30.23
CA ASN A 455 25.52 -13.67 -29.01
C ASN A 455 24.43 -14.75 -29.08
N ARG A 456 24.69 -15.75 -29.93
CA ARG A 456 24.07 -17.07 -29.87
C ARG A 456 25.11 -18.10 -29.44
N THR A 457 25.60 -17.98 -28.21
CA THR A 457 26.47 -18.99 -27.58
C THR A 457 26.45 -18.79 -26.06
N GLU A 458 25.33 -19.10 -25.42
CA GLU A 458 25.26 -19.37 -23.96
C GLU A 458 23.88 -19.93 -23.63
N SER A 459 23.62 -21.15 -24.09
CA SER A 459 22.45 -21.95 -23.74
C SER A 459 22.92 -23.37 -23.48
N ARG A 460 23.49 -23.56 -22.31
CA ARG A 460 23.72 -24.84 -21.63
C ARG A 460 24.35 -24.48 -20.30
N LEU A 461 23.52 -24.35 -19.26
CA LEU A 461 23.80 -24.70 -17.86
C LEU A 461 22.61 -24.22 -17.02
N LEU A 462 22.33 -24.97 -15.94
CA LEU A 462 21.32 -24.74 -14.90
C LEU A 462 19.93 -25.35 -15.15
N GLN A 463 19.87 -26.68 -15.06
CA GLN A 463 18.69 -27.35 -14.46
C GLN A 463 18.84 -27.37 -12.93
N PRO A 464 17.82 -27.00 -12.14
CA PRO A 464 17.90 -27.11 -10.69
C PRO A 464 17.66 -28.56 -10.22
N ARG A 465 18.63 -29.12 -9.48
CA ARG A 465 18.48 -30.36 -8.71
C ARG A 465 17.66 -30.10 -7.44
N ILE A 466 16.60 -30.86 -7.25
CA ILE A 466 15.85 -30.96 -5.99
C ILE A 466 16.65 -31.86 -5.04
N ILE A 467 17.19 -31.31 -3.95
CA ILE A 467 17.79 -32.10 -2.87
C ILE A 467 16.68 -32.34 -1.82
N ARG A 468 16.28 -33.61 -1.66
CA ARG A 468 15.49 -34.07 -0.51
C ARG A 468 16.47 -34.55 0.57
N SER A 469 16.46 -33.93 1.75
CA SER A 469 17.07 -34.54 2.94
C SER A 469 16.06 -35.44 3.64
N ARG A 470 16.55 -36.59 4.12
CA ARG A 470 15.84 -37.54 4.98
C ARG A 470 15.52 -36.94 6.34
#